data_AF-A0A9D8WM91-F1
#
_entry.id   AF-A0A9D8WM91-F1
#
_cell.length_a   1.000
_cell.length_b   1.000
_cell.length_c   1.000
_cell.angle_alpha   90.00
_cell.angle_beta   90.00
_cell.angle_gamma   90.00
#
_symmetry.space_group_name_H-M   'P 1'
#
loop_
_entity.id
_entity.type
_entity.pdbx_description
1 polymer ?
#
loop_
_entity_poly.entity_id
_entity_poly.type
_entity_poly.pdbx_seq_one_letter_code
_entity_poly.pdbx_strand_id
1 'polypeptide(L)'
;MHADPNLYDYWPYEGRPKIVWPGGKKLAFWIAPNIEYYEFQPPHNDKRPGWPRGNPDVAAYSQRTWGNTVGHWRMMDLFDKYDLRGSISLSIGLVDHHPEIIEAVNARNWEFFSHGIYNTRYSYGMDAAQERAVLEDSIRTVEQATGKRIRGYLAPALTHTEKTLDLIAEHDFWYTCDLFQDDQPQPIKTKTGKLVSMPYSLEVNDVITYSVQGWSPQRYTELLMRHFDQLLEEGEQSGTVMCIPLHAYLVSQPHRLRVFEEALKHICSHRDDVWFTTGAEIAEFYRDTYFDQTLADIAQRGVATGGTGFAP
;
A
#
# COMPACT_ATOMS: atom_id res chain seq x y z
N MET A 1 27.93 -4.08 6.47
CA MET A 1 27.02 -4.74 5.52
C MET A 1 26.32 -5.81 6.34
N HIS A 2 25.02 -5.65 6.58
CA HIS A 2 24.22 -6.64 7.30
C HIS A 2 24.04 -7.87 6.41
N ALA A 3 24.17 -9.08 6.96
CA ALA A 3 23.99 -10.31 6.20
C ALA A 3 22.50 -10.62 5.95
N ASP A 4 21.63 -10.08 6.81
CA ASP A 4 20.19 -10.22 6.78
C ASP A 4 19.58 -8.92 7.35
N PRO A 5 18.47 -8.41 6.79
CA PRO A 5 17.85 -7.18 7.27
C PRO A 5 17.10 -7.35 8.61
N ASN A 6 16.82 -8.59 9.04
CA ASN A 6 16.20 -8.98 10.31
C ASN A 6 14.93 -8.18 10.64
N LEU A 7 14.14 -7.88 9.61
CA LEU A 7 12.91 -7.09 9.72
C LEU A 7 11.71 -7.93 10.19
N TYR A 8 11.77 -9.24 10.00
CA TYR A 8 10.74 -10.20 10.37
C TYR A 8 11.39 -11.57 10.55
N ASP A 9 10.74 -12.44 11.32
CA ASP A 9 11.16 -13.84 11.45
C ASP A 9 10.69 -14.68 10.28
N TYR A 10 11.42 -15.74 9.96
CA TYR A 10 10.90 -16.77 9.08
C TYR A 10 9.71 -17.45 9.76
N TRP A 11 8.51 -17.24 9.22
CA TRP A 11 7.30 -17.92 9.66
C TRP A 11 6.81 -18.82 8.53
N PRO A 12 6.93 -20.16 8.63
CA PRO A 12 6.45 -21.05 7.57
C PRO A 12 4.97 -20.84 7.30
N TYR A 13 4.55 -20.87 6.03
CA TYR A 13 3.13 -20.72 5.65
C TYR A 13 2.28 -21.90 6.13
N GLU A 14 2.83 -23.12 6.05
CA GLU A 14 2.12 -24.32 6.45
C GLU A 14 1.97 -24.47 7.97
N GLY A 15 0.75 -24.79 8.39
CA GLY A 15 0.43 -25.12 9.78
C GLY A 15 0.39 -23.92 10.73
N ARG A 16 0.30 -22.69 10.21
CA ARG A 16 0.08 -21.48 11.05
C ARG A 16 -1.24 -21.55 11.82
N PRO A 17 -1.33 -20.89 12.99
CA PRO A 17 -2.61 -20.55 13.59
C PRO A 17 -3.55 -19.89 12.56
N LYS A 18 -4.80 -20.33 12.52
CA LYS A 18 -5.78 -19.87 11.54
C LYS A 18 -6.19 -18.42 11.79
N ILE A 19 -6.06 -17.58 10.77
CA ILE A 19 -6.68 -16.26 10.72
C ILE A 19 -8.12 -16.41 10.24
N VAL A 20 -9.06 -15.76 10.92
CA VAL A 20 -10.47 -15.70 10.54
C VAL A 20 -10.88 -14.24 10.49
N TRP A 21 -11.21 -13.73 9.31
CA TRP A 21 -11.61 -12.34 9.15
C TRP A 21 -13.03 -12.09 9.70
N PRO A 22 -13.39 -10.84 10.02
CA PRO A 22 -14.71 -10.48 10.54
C PRO A 22 -15.84 -11.10 9.72
N GLY A 23 -16.82 -11.71 10.40
CA GLY A 23 -17.93 -12.40 9.73
C GLY A 23 -17.57 -13.75 9.10
N GLY A 24 -16.43 -14.35 9.45
CA GLY A 24 -15.99 -15.64 8.92
C GLY A 24 -15.49 -15.57 7.48
N LYS A 25 -15.12 -14.37 7.02
CA LYS A 25 -14.67 -14.13 5.64
C LYS A 25 -13.32 -14.82 5.40
N LYS A 26 -13.14 -15.29 4.18
CA LYS A 26 -11.98 -16.08 3.72
C LYS A 26 -10.85 -15.18 3.24
N LEU A 27 -11.19 -14.03 2.67
CA LEU A 27 -10.25 -13.08 2.08
C LEU A 27 -10.54 -11.67 2.59
N ALA A 28 -9.51 -10.95 3.02
CA ALA A 28 -9.58 -9.50 3.21
C ALA A 28 -9.14 -8.82 1.90
N PHE A 29 -10.02 -8.01 1.32
CA PHE A 29 -9.76 -7.33 0.07
C PHE A 29 -9.71 -5.82 0.28
N TRP A 30 -8.63 -5.20 -0.19
CA TRP A 30 -8.47 -3.76 -0.18
C TRP A 30 -7.87 -3.26 -1.50
N ILE A 31 -8.21 -2.01 -1.86
CA ILE A 31 -7.68 -1.37 -3.07
C ILE A 31 -6.84 -0.18 -2.63
N ALA A 32 -5.67 -0.03 -3.24
CA ALA A 32 -4.73 1.05 -2.95
C ALA A 32 -4.55 2.00 -4.14
N PRO A 33 -5.46 2.99 -4.33
CA PRO A 33 -5.20 4.07 -5.27
C PRO A 33 -4.04 4.93 -4.79
N ASN A 34 -3.04 5.08 -5.65
CA ASN A 34 -1.96 6.02 -5.47
C ASN A 34 -2.42 7.39 -5.99
N ILE A 35 -2.61 8.32 -5.06
CA ILE A 35 -2.94 9.72 -5.36
C ILE A 35 -1.68 10.54 -5.08
N GLU A 36 -0.97 10.84 -6.16
CA GLU A 36 0.44 11.21 -6.13
C GLU A 36 0.69 12.51 -6.87
N TYR A 37 1.64 13.29 -6.36
CA TYR A 37 2.17 14.44 -7.09
C TYR A 37 3.61 14.13 -7.50
N TYR A 38 3.89 14.33 -8.78
CA TYR A 38 5.24 14.34 -9.31
C TYR A 38 5.64 15.77 -9.61
N GLU A 39 6.77 16.20 -9.07
CA GLU A 39 7.30 17.53 -9.36
C GLU A 39 7.74 17.61 -10.84
N PHE A 40 7.47 18.75 -11.49
CA PHE A 40 7.90 18.96 -12.88
C PHE A 40 9.44 18.94 -12.99
N GLN A 41 10.10 19.62 -12.04
CA GLN A 41 11.56 19.66 -11.89
C GLN A 41 11.92 19.26 -10.45
N PRO A 42 11.99 17.95 -10.17
CA PRO A 42 12.31 17.50 -8.83
C PRO A 42 13.78 17.82 -8.48
N PRO A 43 14.10 18.00 -7.18
CA PRO A 43 15.49 18.10 -6.74
C PRO A 43 16.33 16.91 -7.21
N HIS A 44 17.63 17.14 -7.45
CA HIS A 44 18.56 16.06 -7.79
C HIS A 44 18.69 15.06 -6.64
N ASN A 45 18.65 13.77 -6.97
CA ASN A 45 18.96 12.69 -6.04
C ASN A 45 19.93 11.71 -6.73
N ASP A 46 21.10 11.53 -6.12
CA ASP A 46 22.21 10.76 -6.69
C ASP A 46 21.90 9.27 -6.85
N LYS A 47 20.91 8.76 -6.10
CA LYS A 47 20.56 7.32 -6.07
C LYS A 47 19.42 6.99 -7.02
N ARG A 48 18.52 7.94 -7.28
CA ARG A 48 17.35 7.72 -8.14
C ARG A 48 16.92 9.02 -8.80
N PRO A 49 16.85 9.10 -10.14
CA PRO A 49 16.33 10.27 -10.82
C PRO A 49 14.81 10.37 -10.65
N GLY A 50 14.29 11.61 -10.55
CA GLY A 50 12.85 11.86 -10.43
C GLY A 50 12.01 11.42 -11.64
N TRP A 51 12.61 11.41 -12.84
CA TRP A 51 12.00 10.86 -14.05
C TRP A 51 12.91 9.80 -14.69
N PRO A 52 12.36 8.78 -15.37
CA PRO A 52 13.15 7.77 -16.08
C PRO A 52 13.92 8.33 -17.29
N ARG A 53 13.48 9.48 -17.82
CA ARG A 53 14.11 10.21 -18.94
C ARG A 53 14.73 11.50 -18.43
N GLY A 54 15.37 12.27 -19.31
CA GLY A 54 15.97 13.56 -18.94
C GLY A 54 14.99 14.50 -18.24
N ASN A 55 15.49 15.29 -17.29
CA ASN A 55 14.69 16.20 -16.50
C ASN A 55 14.66 17.61 -17.12
N PRO A 56 13.48 18.26 -17.25
CA PRO A 56 12.15 17.74 -16.93
C PRO A 56 11.59 16.80 -18.01
N ASP A 57 10.84 15.76 -17.62
CA ASP A 57 10.08 14.91 -18.53
C ASP A 57 8.65 15.45 -18.70
N VAL A 58 8.47 16.31 -19.70
CA VAL A 58 7.17 16.95 -20.00
C VAL A 58 6.08 15.92 -20.31
N ALA A 59 6.42 14.84 -21.00
CA ALA A 59 5.46 13.81 -21.39
C ALA A 59 4.97 13.03 -20.17
N ALA A 60 5.89 12.57 -19.31
CA ALA A 60 5.52 11.86 -18.10
C ALA A 60 4.77 12.76 -17.11
N TYR A 61 5.18 14.02 -16.95
CA TYR A 61 4.49 15.00 -16.11
C TYR A 61 3.05 15.25 -16.58
N SER A 62 2.84 15.49 -17.88
CA SER A 62 1.49 15.70 -18.43
C SER A 62 0.59 14.46 -18.26
N GLN A 63 1.15 13.25 -18.31
CA GLN A 63 0.42 12.01 -18.01
C GLN A 63 -0.04 11.96 -16.55
N ARG A 64 0.81 12.35 -15.59
CA ARG A 64 0.43 12.43 -14.15
C ARG A 64 -0.64 13.50 -13.94
N THR A 65 -0.49 14.64 -14.60
CA THR A 65 -1.50 15.71 -14.60
C THR A 65 -2.85 15.18 -15.07
N TRP A 66 -2.90 14.37 -16.14
CA TRP A 66 -4.15 13.75 -16.59
C TRP A 66 -4.78 12.85 -15.51
N GLY A 67 -3.96 12.09 -14.77
CA GLY A 67 -4.42 11.33 -13.61
C GLY A 67 -5.10 12.21 -12.56
N ASN A 68 -4.46 13.33 -12.24
CA ASN A 68 -4.94 14.31 -11.25
C ASN A 68 -6.19 15.08 -11.72
N THR A 69 -6.31 15.39 -13.01
CA THR A 69 -7.44 16.15 -13.55
C THR A 69 -8.65 15.28 -13.92
N VAL A 70 -8.44 14.05 -14.39
CA VAL A 70 -9.51 13.21 -14.96
C VAL A 70 -9.54 11.81 -14.35
N GLY A 71 -8.37 11.19 -14.19
CA GLY A 71 -8.27 9.77 -13.85
C GLY A 71 -8.86 9.44 -12.48
N HIS A 72 -8.61 10.26 -11.45
CA HIS A 72 -9.12 10.00 -10.10
C HIS A 72 -10.64 10.05 -10.03
N TRP A 73 -11.29 11.01 -10.70
CA TRP A 73 -12.75 11.11 -10.74
C TRP A 73 -13.40 9.86 -11.32
N ARG A 74 -12.90 9.37 -12.46
CA ARG A 74 -13.41 8.12 -13.07
C ARG A 74 -13.20 6.89 -12.19
N MET A 75 -12.08 6.84 -11.47
CA MET A 75 -11.80 5.74 -10.54
C MET A 75 -12.77 5.78 -9.36
N MET A 76 -12.97 6.97 -8.77
CA MET A 76 -13.94 7.17 -7.69
C MET A 76 -15.36 6.80 -8.14
N ASP A 77 -15.81 7.27 -9.31
CA ASP A 77 -17.14 6.92 -9.85
C ASP A 77 -17.30 5.40 -10.04
N LEU A 78 -16.25 4.72 -10.51
CA LEU A 78 -16.26 3.27 -10.65
C LEU A 78 -16.34 2.58 -9.28
N PHE A 79 -15.60 3.04 -8.28
CA PHE A 79 -15.62 2.42 -6.96
C PHE A 79 -16.94 2.68 -6.22
N ASP A 80 -17.51 3.87 -6.38
CA ASP A 80 -18.83 4.25 -5.85
C ASP A 80 -19.93 3.31 -6.39
N LYS A 81 -19.86 2.92 -7.68
CA LYS A 81 -20.79 1.95 -8.29
C LYS A 81 -20.79 0.59 -7.57
N TYR A 82 -19.68 0.19 -6.98
CA TYR A 82 -19.52 -1.07 -6.27
C TYR A 82 -19.44 -0.87 -4.75
N ASP A 83 -19.73 0.31 -4.20
CA ASP A 83 -19.62 0.57 -2.75
C ASP A 83 -18.25 0.14 -2.18
N LEU A 84 -17.18 0.52 -2.88
CA LEU A 84 -15.81 0.20 -2.49
C LEU A 84 -15.12 1.41 -1.86
N ARG A 85 -14.43 1.19 -0.73
CA ARG A 85 -13.56 2.19 -0.12
C ARG A 85 -12.11 1.96 -0.54
N GLY A 86 -11.45 3.02 -0.98
CA GLY A 86 -10.02 3.01 -1.24
C GLY A 86 -9.20 3.25 0.02
N SER A 87 -7.98 2.72 0.04
CA SER A 87 -6.92 3.12 0.95
C SER A 87 -5.92 3.95 0.16
N ILE A 88 -5.90 5.26 0.38
CA ILE A 88 -5.14 6.16 -0.47
C ILE A 88 -3.67 6.20 -0.05
N SER A 89 -2.81 5.75 -0.95
CA SER A 89 -1.37 6.03 -0.91
C SER A 89 -1.17 7.49 -1.32
N LEU A 90 -1.00 8.39 -0.34
CA LEU A 90 -1.07 9.83 -0.55
C LEU A 90 0.32 10.49 -0.56
N SER A 91 0.67 11.15 -1.65
CA SER A 91 1.68 12.21 -1.59
C SER A 91 1.05 13.47 -0.99
N ILE A 92 1.51 13.93 0.17
CA ILE A 92 0.84 15.04 0.88
C ILE A 92 0.85 16.37 0.12
N GLY A 93 1.74 16.55 -0.87
CA GLY A 93 1.70 17.71 -1.77
C GLY A 93 0.36 17.87 -2.51
N LEU A 94 -0.44 16.81 -2.66
CA LEU A 94 -1.80 16.89 -3.20
C LEU A 94 -2.72 17.80 -2.38
N VAL A 95 -2.50 17.91 -1.07
CA VAL A 95 -3.30 18.78 -0.20
C VAL A 95 -3.20 20.24 -0.66
N ASP A 96 -2.03 20.67 -1.13
CA ASP A 96 -1.82 22.03 -1.63
C ASP A 96 -2.19 22.16 -3.12
N HIS A 97 -1.82 21.18 -3.94
CA HIS A 97 -1.95 21.28 -5.41
C HIS A 97 -3.35 20.96 -5.92
N HIS A 98 -4.03 19.98 -5.33
CA HIS A 98 -5.35 19.49 -5.75
C HIS A 98 -6.25 19.15 -4.53
N PRO A 99 -6.54 20.11 -3.65
CA PRO A 99 -7.35 19.88 -2.44
C PRO A 99 -8.72 19.26 -2.74
N GLU A 100 -9.30 19.55 -3.90
CA GLU A 100 -10.61 19.01 -4.33
C GLU A 100 -10.63 17.47 -4.41
N ILE A 101 -9.48 16.84 -4.70
CA ILE A 101 -9.34 15.39 -4.71
C ILE A 101 -9.36 14.85 -3.28
N ILE A 102 -8.68 15.54 -2.36
CA ILE A 102 -8.61 15.15 -0.94
C ILE A 102 -9.98 15.27 -0.28
N GLU A 103 -10.70 16.36 -0.56
CA GLU A 103 -12.07 16.57 -0.10
C GLU A 103 -13.00 15.46 -0.60
N ALA A 104 -12.91 15.11 -1.89
CA ALA A 104 -13.72 14.06 -2.50
C ALA A 104 -13.45 12.66 -1.91
N VAL A 105 -12.20 12.33 -1.61
CA VAL A 105 -11.82 11.09 -0.93
C VAL A 105 -12.31 11.09 0.52
N ASN A 106 -12.15 12.21 1.24
CA ASN A 106 -12.57 12.32 2.62
C ASN A 106 -14.09 12.17 2.78
N ALA A 107 -14.87 12.79 1.88
CA ALA A 107 -16.33 12.70 1.83
C ALA A 107 -16.84 11.26 1.61
N ARG A 108 -16.05 10.40 0.96
CA ARG A 108 -16.36 8.97 0.76
C ARG A 108 -15.94 8.08 1.93
N ASN A 109 -15.37 8.68 2.98
CA ASN A 109 -14.78 7.97 4.10
C ASN A 109 -13.75 6.90 3.68
N TRP A 110 -12.94 7.21 2.67
CA TRP A 110 -11.79 6.39 2.32
C TRP A 110 -10.65 6.61 3.33
N GLU A 111 -9.74 5.64 3.40
CA GLU A 111 -8.53 5.73 4.22
C GLU A 111 -7.48 6.61 3.52
N PHE A 112 -6.65 7.29 4.32
CA PHE A 112 -5.39 7.90 3.87
C PHE A 112 -4.21 7.22 4.56
N PHE A 113 -3.17 6.90 3.79
CA PHE A 113 -1.89 6.43 4.30
C PHE A 113 -0.72 7.13 3.60
N SER A 114 0.45 7.14 4.26
CA SER A 114 1.59 7.94 3.80
C SER A 114 2.18 7.39 2.51
N HIS A 115 2.39 8.28 1.54
CA HIS A 115 3.32 8.10 0.42
C HIS A 115 4.30 9.27 0.28
N GLY A 116 4.70 9.81 1.44
CA GLY A 116 5.63 10.94 1.59
C GLY A 116 5.12 12.26 1.00
N ILE A 117 6.04 13.19 0.72
CA ILE A 117 5.69 14.56 0.29
C ILE A 117 5.30 14.60 -1.19
N TYR A 118 6.15 14.04 -2.03
CA TYR A 118 6.00 13.92 -3.48
C TYR A 118 6.56 12.55 -3.87
N ASN A 119 5.98 11.89 -4.89
CA ASN A 119 6.52 10.60 -5.34
C ASN A 119 7.84 10.73 -6.15
N THR A 120 8.37 11.96 -6.22
CA THR A 120 9.72 12.31 -6.71
C THR A 120 10.72 12.61 -5.58
N ARG A 121 10.30 12.61 -4.31
CA ARG A 121 11.16 12.85 -3.15
C ARG A 121 11.35 11.57 -2.34
N TYR A 122 12.48 10.92 -2.60
CA TYR A 122 12.82 9.60 -2.06
C TYR A 122 13.40 9.67 -0.65
N SER A 123 13.15 8.65 0.17
CA SER A 123 13.78 8.54 1.50
C SER A 123 15.27 8.15 1.40
N TYR A 124 15.69 7.62 0.24
CA TYR A 124 17.09 7.35 -0.05
C TYR A 124 18.01 8.55 0.15
N GLY A 125 18.97 8.38 1.07
CA GLY A 125 19.97 9.40 1.40
C GLY A 125 19.57 10.28 2.58
N MET A 126 18.35 10.14 3.11
CA MET A 126 17.94 10.84 4.31
C MET A 126 18.61 10.28 5.56
N ASP A 127 18.98 11.17 6.47
CA ASP A 127 19.28 10.82 7.85
C ASP A 127 17.98 10.61 8.67
N ALA A 128 18.13 10.14 9.91
CA ALA A 128 16.97 9.85 10.76
C ALA A 128 16.14 11.11 11.11
N ALA A 129 16.77 12.27 11.22
CA ALA A 129 16.09 13.52 11.54
C ALA A 129 15.27 14.02 10.33
N GLN A 130 15.81 13.87 9.12
CA GLN A 130 15.12 14.18 7.88
C GLN A 130 13.91 13.28 7.65
N GLU A 131 14.06 11.95 7.81
CA GLU A 131 12.93 11.03 7.71
C GLU A 131 11.86 11.34 8.77
N ARG A 132 12.27 11.60 10.02
CA ARG A 132 11.34 12.00 11.09
C ARG A 132 10.56 13.27 10.73
N ALA A 133 11.24 14.31 10.25
CA ALA A 133 10.58 15.55 9.85
C ALA A 133 9.55 15.32 8.72
N VAL A 134 9.86 14.45 7.75
CA VAL A 134 8.92 14.09 6.69
C VAL A 134 7.70 13.35 7.23
N LEU A 135 7.89 12.39 8.16
CA LEU A 135 6.79 11.66 8.81
C LEU A 135 5.88 12.61 9.61
N GLU A 136 6.47 13.45 10.46
CA GLU A 136 5.74 14.42 11.30
C GLU A 136 4.95 15.41 10.43
N ASP A 137 5.55 15.90 9.35
CA ASP A 137 4.88 16.80 8.40
C ASP A 137 3.73 16.10 7.67
N SER A 138 3.92 14.83 7.28
CA SER A 138 2.89 14.05 6.58
C SER A 138 1.69 13.78 7.47
N ILE A 139 1.94 13.39 8.72
CA ILE A 139 0.90 13.20 9.74
C ILE A 139 0.12 14.50 9.93
N ARG A 140 0.82 15.60 10.25
CA ARG A 140 0.21 16.89 10.54
C ARG A 140 -0.62 17.42 9.37
N THR A 141 -0.07 17.34 8.16
CA THR A 141 -0.72 17.87 6.95
C THR A 141 -2.04 17.15 6.66
N VAL A 142 -2.05 15.81 6.74
CA VAL A 142 -3.28 15.05 6.52
C VAL A 142 -4.28 15.24 7.65
N GLU A 143 -3.84 15.26 8.91
CA GLU A 143 -4.71 15.51 10.06
C GLU A 143 -5.38 16.89 9.97
N GLN A 144 -4.65 17.93 9.57
CA GLN A 144 -5.20 19.28 9.40
C GLN A 144 -6.20 19.36 8.25
N ALA A 145 -5.93 18.69 7.12
CA ALA A 145 -6.79 18.75 5.94
C ALA A 145 -8.05 17.89 6.08
N THR A 146 -7.99 16.79 6.81
CA THR A 146 -9.04 15.76 6.77
C THR A 146 -9.65 15.41 8.12
N GLY A 147 -8.98 15.78 9.22
CA GLY A 147 -9.30 15.33 10.58
C GLY A 147 -8.91 13.87 10.85
N LYS A 148 -8.28 13.18 9.90
CA LYS A 148 -7.89 11.77 10.00
C LYS A 148 -6.38 11.63 10.20
N ARG A 149 -6.01 10.65 11.02
CA ARG A 149 -4.62 10.27 11.22
C ARG A 149 -4.23 9.15 10.27
N ILE A 150 -3.13 9.33 9.54
CA ILE A 150 -2.56 8.28 8.69
C ILE A 150 -1.94 7.18 9.54
N ARG A 151 -2.28 5.92 9.25
CA ARG A 151 -1.81 4.73 9.99
C ARG A 151 -1.01 3.76 9.13
N GLY A 152 -1.10 3.85 7.81
CA GLY A 152 -0.27 3.10 6.88
C GLY A 152 0.91 3.90 6.35
N TYR A 153 1.93 3.19 5.91
CA TYR A 153 3.10 3.78 5.28
C TYR A 153 3.53 3.00 4.03
N LEU A 154 3.87 3.74 2.97
CA LEU A 154 4.55 3.23 1.79
C LEU A 154 5.60 4.28 1.42
N ALA A 155 6.88 3.93 1.39
CA ALA A 155 7.90 4.91 1.05
C ALA A 155 7.70 5.41 -0.40
N PRO A 156 7.91 6.71 -0.68
CA PRO A 156 7.92 7.23 -2.04
C PRO A 156 8.78 6.37 -2.95
N ALA A 157 8.19 5.86 -4.02
CA ALA A 157 8.82 4.94 -4.96
C ALA A 157 9.53 3.72 -4.34
N LEU A 158 9.05 3.23 -3.19
CA LEU A 158 9.59 2.09 -2.43
C LEU A 158 11.05 2.29 -2.00
N THR A 159 11.38 3.50 -1.55
CA THR A 159 12.75 3.90 -1.22
C THR A 159 13.03 3.98 0.29
N HIS A 160 12.34 3.16 1.10
CA HIS A 160 12.59 3.11 2.54
C HIS A 160 14.07 2.80 2.84
N THR A 161 14.54 3.24 4.00
CA THR A 161 15.91 3.01 4.47
C THR A 161 15.94 2.06 5.65
N GLU A 162 17.15 1.71 6.11
CA GLU A 162 17.37 0.88 7.29
C GLU A 162 16.72 1.43 8.58
N LYS A 163 16.34 2.71 8.60
CA LYS A 163 15.78 3.39 9.77
C LYS A 163 14.26 3.55 9.69
N THR A 164 13.69 3.46 8.50
CA THR A 164 12.31 3.87 8.25
C THR A 164 11.30 3.08 9.09
N LEU A 165 11.47 1.76 9.22
CA LEU A 165 10.50 0.92 9.94
C LEU A 165 10.45 1.21 11.44
N ASP A 166 11.61 1.43 12.07
CA ASP A 166 11.66 1.90 13.47
C ASP A 166 11.01 3.28 13.60
N LEU A 167 11.34 4.20 12.70
CA LEU A 167 10.81 5.56 12.74
C LEU A 167 9.29 5.58 12.60
N ILE A 168 8.69 4.83 11.66
CA ILE A 168 7.23 4.82 11.54
C ILE A 168 6.57 4.15 12.77
N ALA A 169 7.19 3.12 13.35
CA ALA A 169 6.63 2.48 14.53
C ALA A 169 6.65 3.41 15.76
N GLU A 170 7.67 4.25 15.91
CA GLU A 170 7.73 5.33 16.93
C GLU A 170 6.62 6.38 16.77
N HIS A 171 6.08 6.57 15.56
CA HIS A 171 5.00 7.53 15.28
C HIS A 171 3.60 6.90 15.22
N ASP A 172 3.44 5.69 15.75
CA ASP A 172 2.16 4.98 15.82
C ASP A 172 1.55 4.71 14.43
N PHE A 173 2.40 4.41 13.44
CA PHE A 173 1.94 3.71 12.24
C PHE A 173 1.68 2.25 12.57
N TRP A 174 0.64 1.69 11.96
CA TRP A 174 0.16 0.33 12.22
C TRP A 174 0.64 -0.65 11.17
N TYR A 175 0.85 -0.20 9.94
CA TYR A 175 1.33 -1.06 8.88
C TYR A 175 2.23 -0.36 7.87
N THR A 176 3.04 -1.16 7.17
CA THR A 176 3.82 -0.76 6.00
C THR A 176 3.50 -1.64 4.80
N CYS A 177 3.61 -1.08 3.60
CA CYS A 177 3.45 -1.77 2.31
C CYS A 177 4.79 -1.93 1.57
N ASP A 178 5.90 -1.69 2.24
CA ASP A 178 7.25 -1.69 1.65
C ASP A 178 7.89 -3.10 1.54
N LEU A 179 7.23 -4.14 2.06
CA LEU A 179 7.72 -5.52 2.09
C LEU A 179 6.70 -6.46 1.43
N PHE A 180 7.18 -7.55 0.81
CA PHE A 180 6.41 -8.41 -0.10
C PHE A 180 6.54 -9.91 0.21
N GLN A 181 6.73 -10.25 1.48
CA GLN A 181 7.17 -11.57 1.91
C GLN A 181 6.04 -12.59 2.13
N ASP A 182 4.77 -12.17 2.07
CA ASP A 182 3.65 -13.02 2.50
C ASP A 182 2.29 -12.57 1.92
N ASP A 183 1.31 -13.49 1.96
CA ASP A 183 -0.10 -13.27 1.62
C ASP A 183 -0.97 -13.03 2.87
N GLN A 184 -0.36 -13.07 4.07
CA GLN A 184 -0.96 -12.71 5.35
C GLN A 184 -0.19 -11.57 6.02
N PRO A 185 -0.83 -10.75 6.87
CA PRO A 185 -0.10 -9.73 7.61
C PRO A 185 0.95 -10.36 8.54
N GLN A 186 2.13 -9.74 8.63
CA GLN A 186 3.25 -10.24 9.43
C GLN A 186 3.72 -9.21 10.47
N PRO A 187 4.11 -9.60 11.69
CA PRO A 187 4.77 -8.70 12.63
C PRO A 187 6.13 -8.27 12.08
N ILE A 188 6.44 -6.98 12.19
CA ILE A 188 7.76 -6.43 11.89
C ILE A 188 8.50 -6.17 13.19
N LYS A 189 9.77 -6.57 13.21
CA LYS A 189 10.68 -6.29 14.31
C LYS A 189 11.06 -4.82 14.31
N THR A 190 10.58 -4.12 15.32
CA THR A 190 10.87 -2.71 15.57
C THR A 190 11.17 -2.52 17.04
N LYS A 191 11.88 -1.45 17.40
CA LYS A 191 12.22 -1.13 18.79
C LYS A 191 10.97 -0.86 19.65
N THR A 192 9.91 -0.36 19.05
CA THR A 192 8.68 0.05 19.72
C THR A 192 7.48 -0.16 18.80
N GLY A 193 6.30 -0.38 19.38
CA GLY A 193 5.06 -0.45 18.62
C GLY A 193 4.80 -1.82 18.01
N LYS A 194 3.54 -2.05 17.63
CA LYS A 194 3.10 -3.25 16.89
C LYS A 194 2.97 -2.89 15.41
N LEU A 195 4.06 -2.97 14.66
CA LEU A 195 4.07 -2.67 13.22
C LEU A 195 3.83 -3.94 12.40
N VAL A 196 2.98 -3.84 11.39
CA VAL A 196 2.60 -4.95 10.51
C VAL A 196 3.11 -4.74 9.09
N SER A 197 3.65 -5.79 8.49
CA SER A 197 3.85 -5.86 7.04
C SER A 197 2.51 -6.22 6.38
N MET A 198 1.97 -5.33 5.57
CA MET A 198 0.70 -5.54 4.87
C MET A 198 0.95 -6.06 3.45
N PRO A 199 0.30 -7.16 3.03
CA PRO A 199 0.36 -7.61 1.64
C PRO A 199 -0.11 -6.51 0.65
N TYR A 200 0.80 -6.04 -0.22
CA TYR A 200 0.56 -4.97 -1.22
C TYR A 200 0.75 -5.44 -2.69
N SER A 201 1.66 -6.39 -2.94
CA SER A 201 2.00 -7.04 -4.23
C SER A 201 2.43 -6.12 -5.39
N LEU A 202 3.70 -6.19 -5.78
CA LEU A 202 4.22 -5.54 -7.00
C LEU A 202 3.82 -6.28 -8.28
N GLU A 203 3.55 -7.57 -8.19
CA GLU A 203 3.23 -8.42 -9.34
C GLU A 203 1.88 -8.04 -9.99
N VAL A 204 0.94 -7.51 -9.19
CA VAL A 204 -0.38 -7.05 -9.66
C VAL A 204 -0.54 -5.53 -9.66
N ASN A 205 0.56 -4.79 -9.50
CA ASN A 205 0.58 -3.33 -9.55
C ASN A 205 0.50 -2.84 -11.01
N ASP A 206 -0.44 -1.94 -11.31
CA ASP A 206 -0.67 -1.48 -12.69
C ASP A 206 0.51 -0.73 -13.34
N VAL A 207 1.40 -0.11 -12.56
CA VAL A 207 2.65 0.46 -13.08
C VAL A 207 3.57 -0.66 -13.57
N ILE A 208 3.72 -1.74 -12.80
CA ILE A 208 4.57 -2.87 -13.18
C ILE A 208 3.99 -3.57 -14.41
N THR A 209 2.71 -3.91 -14.39
CA THR A 209 2.09 -4.65 -15.49
C THR A 209 2.00 -3.84 -16.79
N TYR A 210 1.59 -2.57 -16.74
CA TYR A 210 1.47 -1.75 -17.95
C TYR A 210 2.79 -1.14 -18.40
N SER A 211 3.63 -0.64 -17.49
CA SER A 211 4.79 0.18 -17.85
C SER A 211 6.09 -0.62 -17.94
N VAL A 212 6.25 -1.66 -17.11
CA VAL A 212 7.46 -2.51 -17.11
C VAL A 212 7.26 -3.72 -18.02
N GLN A 213 6.14 -4.43 -17.85
CA GLN A 213 5.88 -5.67 -18.58
C GLN A 213 5.14 -5.45 -19.91
N GLY A 214 4.52 -4.28 -20.12
CA GLY A 214 3.86 -3.92 -21.37
C GLY A 214 2.58 -4.72 -21.66
N TRP A 215 1.85 -5.14 -20.62
CA TRP A 215 0.68 -6.01 -20.79
C TRP A 215 -0.55 -5.28 -21.31
N SER A 216 -1.45 -6.03 -21.96
CA SER A 216 -2.74 -5.52 -22.39
C SER A 216 -3.70 -5.35 -21.19
N PRO A 217 -4.73 -4.49 -21.31
CA PRO A 217 -5.75 -4.36 -20.27
C PRO A 217 -6.47 -5.67 -19.95
N GLN A 218 -6.69 -6.53 -20.96
CA GLN A 218 -7.30 -7.85 -20.80
C GLN A 218 -6.41 -8.76 -19.95
N ARG A 219 -5.12 -8.84 -20.28
CA ARG A 219 -4.17 -9.66 -19.53
C ARG A 219 -4.04 -9.22 -18.07
N TYR A 220 -4.05 -7.91 -17.81
CA TYR A 220 -4.05 -7.39 -16.44
C TYR A 220 -5.32 -7.78 -15.68
N THR A 221 -6.48 -7.66 -16.32
CA THR A 221 -7.78 -8.02 -15.72
C THR A 221 -7.84 -9.53 -15.41
N GLU A 222 -7.42 -10.38 -16.34
CA GLU A 222 -7.34 -11.82 -16.12
C GLU A 222 -6.34 -12.19 -15.01
N LEU A 223 -5.21 -11.47 -14.91
CA LEU A 223 -4.26 -11.65 -13.79
C LEU A 223 -4.94 -11.39 -12.45
N LEU A 224 -5.66 -10.26 -12.32
CA LEU A 224 -6.34 -9.90 -11.09
C LEU A 224 -7.38 -10.95 -10.68
N MET A 225 -8.15 -11.46 -11.64
CA MET A 225 -9.14 -12.51 -11.38
C MET A 225 -8.48 -13.81 -10.91
N ARG A 226 -7.41 -14.27 -11.57
CA ARG A 226 -6.70 -15.48 -11.13
C ARG A 226 -6.03 -15.32 -9.76
N HIS A 227 -5.46 -14.14 -9.49
CA HIS A 227 -4.86 -13.85 -8.19
C HIS A 227 -5.91 -13.87 -7.08
N PHE A 228 -7.08 -13.25 -7.33
CA PHE A 228 -8.22 -13.30 -6.43
C PHE A 228 -8.72 -14.74 -6.18
N ASP A 229 -8.96 -15.52 -7.24
CA ASP A 229 -9.50 -16.87 -7.14
C ASP A 229 -8.57 -17.78 -6.31
N GLN A 230 -7.25 -17.70 -6.55
CA GLN A 230 -6.26 -18.45 -5.79
C GLN A 230 -6.26 -18.07 -4.30
N LEU A 231 -6.23 -16.77 -3.99
CA LEU A 231 -6.23 -16.32 -2.59
C LEU A 231 -7.54 -16.65 -1.88
N LEU A 232 -8.67 -16.64 -2.60
CA LEU A 232 -9.98 -17.00 -2.04
C LEU A 232 -10.05 -18.48 -1.69
N GLU A 233 -9.53 -19.36 -2.57
CA GLU A 233 -9.45 -20.80 -2.34
C GLU A 233 -8.58 -21.12 -1.11
N GLU A 234 -7.38 -20.52 -1.03
CA GLU A 234 -6.50 -20.69 0.13
C GLU A 234 -7.10 -20.11 1.42
N GLY A 235 -7.90 -19.04 1.29
CA GLY A 235 -8.66 -18.41 2.35
C GLY A 235 -9.61 -19.35 3.09
N GLU A 236 -9.98 -20.50 2.51
CA GLU A 236 -10.75 -21.55 3.20
C GLU A 236 -9.97 -22.16 4.37
N GLN A 237 -8.66 -22.32 4.20
CA GLN A 237 -7.78 -22.88 5.22
C GLN A 237 -7.45 -21.83 6.29
N SER A 238 -6.98 -20.65 5.87
CA SER A 238 -6.68 -19.51 6.73
C SER A 238 -6.82 -18.21 5.94
N GLY A 239 -7.34 -17.17 6.60
CA GLY A 239 -7.60 -15.89 5.96
C GLY A 239 -6.39 -15.34 5.20
N THR A 240 -6.60 -14.94 3.95
CA THR A 240 -5.59 -14.30 3.08
C THR A 240 -5.89 -12.82 2.89
N VAL A 241 -4.97 -12.06 2.30
CA VAL A 241 -5.16 -10.65 1.96
C VAL A 241 -4.86 -10.41 0.49
N MET A 242 -5.74 -9.71 -0.21
CA MET A 242 -5.50 -9.22 -1.57
C MET A 242 -5.51 -7.69 -1.59
N CYS A 243 -4.42 -7.11 -2.10
CA CYS A 243 -4.31 -5.71 -2.46
C CYS A 243 -4.37 -5.54 -3.98
N ILE A 244 -5.01 -4.46 -4.46
CA ILE A 244 -4.82 -3.98 -5.83
C ILE A 244 -4.23 -2.57 -5.81
N PRO A 245 -2.91 -2.40 -6.08
CA PRO A 245 -2.29 -1.10 -6.27
C PRO A 245 -2.63 -0.49 -7.62
N LEU A 246 -3.13 0.74 -7.62
CA LEU A 246 -3.62 1.41 -8.83
C LEU A 246 -3.10 2.83 -8.97
N HIS A 247 -2.95 3.28 -10.21
CA HIS A 247 -2.61 4.66 -10.53
C HIS A 247 -3.64 5.19 -11.54
N ALA A 248 -4.26 6.32 -11.21
CA ALA A 248 -5.34 6.88 -12.02
C ALA A 248 -4.93 7.22 -13.45
N TYR A 249 -3.69 7.63 -13.68
CA TYR A 249 -3.20 7.90 -15.04
C TYR A 249 -3.02 6.63 -15.89
N LEU A 250 -3.15 5.44 -15.29
CA LEU A 250 -3.07 4.14 -15.96
C LEU A 250 -4.45 3.48 -16.08
N VAL A 251 -5.00 2.96 -14.99
CA VAL A 251 -6.21 2.12 -15.06
C VAL A 251 -7.45 2.91 -15.49
N SER A 252 -7.51 4.21 -15.19
CA SER A 252 -8.68 5.06 -15.50
C SER A 252 -8.76 5.56 -16.93
N GLN A 253 -7.78 5.22 -17.77
CA GLN A 253 -7.82 5.55 -19.19
C GLN A 253 -9.07 4.94 -19.85
N PRO A 254 -9.75 5.63 -20.79
CA PRO A 254 -11.01 5.15 -21.36
C PRO A 254 -10.95 3.73 -21.94
N HIS A 255 -9.81 3.36 -22.52
CA HIS A 255 -9.58 2.06 -23.15
C HIS A 255 -9.20 0.94 -22.14
N ARG A 256 -8.95 1.29 -20.87
CA ARG A 256 -8.58 0.36 -19.79
C ARG A 256 -9.70 0.17 -18.77
N LEU A 257 -10.38 1.25 -18.40
CA LEU A 257 -11.32 1.30 -17.26
C LEU A 257 -12.43 0.26 -17.36
N ARG A 258 -13.06 0.11 -18.54
CA ARG A 258 -14.15 -0.85 -18.73
C ARG A 258 -13.70 -2.31 -18.61
N VAL A 259 -12.47 -2.62 -19.03
CA VAL A 259 -11.93 -3.98 -18.93
C VAL A 259 -11.54 -4.26 -17.48
N PHE A 260 -10.91 -3.29 -16.81
CA PHE A 260 -10.61 -3.39 -15.38
C PHE A 260 -11.87 -3.57 -14.51
N GLU A 261 -12.98 -2.92 -14.86
CA GLU A 261 -14.26 -3.12 -14.18
C GLU A 261 -14.72 -4.58 -14.19
N GLU A 262 -14.35 -5.39 -15.17
CA GLU A 262 -14.69 -6.82 -15.21
C GLU A 262 -14.05 -7.58 -14.03
N ALA A 263 -12.82 -7.24 -13.65
CA ALA A 263 -12.17 -7.80 -12.46
C ALA A 263 -12.89 -7.36 -11.18
N LEU A 264 -13.25 -6.08 -11.04
CA LEU A 264 -14.02 -5.62 -9.87
C LEU A 264 -15.38 -6.30 -9.78
N LYS A 265 -16.07 -6.49 -10.91
CA LYS A 265 -17.35 -7.20 -10.96
C LYS A 265 -17.22 -8.65 -10.50
N HIS A 266 -16.17 -9.35 -10.94
CA HIS A 266 -15.85 -10.71 -10.51
C HIS A 266 -15.55 -10.79 -9.01
N ILE A 267 -14.70 -9.92 -8.50
CA ILE A 267 -14.37 -9.86 -7.07
C ILE A 267 -15.65 -9.57 -6.25
N CYS A 268 -16.43 -8.57 -6.67
CA CYS A 268 -17.65 -8.16 -5.99
C CYS A 268 -18.79 -9.20 -6.05
N SER A 269 -18.75 -10.18 -6.96
CA SER A 269 -19.75 -11.26 -6.94
C SER A 269 -19.56 -12.26 -5.80
N HIS A 270 -18.44 -12.17 -5.08
CA HIS A 270 -18.08 -13.04 -3.95
C HIS A 270 -18.19 -12.33 -2.58
N ARG A 271 -19.09 -11.35 -2.46
CA ARG A 271 -19.29 -10.57 -1.22
C ARG A 271 -19.61 -11.39 0.03
N ASP A 272 -20.17 -12.58 -0.15
CA ASP A 272 -20.47 -13.46 0.97
C ASP A 272 -19.21 -14.09 1.58
N ASP A 273 -18.12 -14.21 0.83
CA ASP A 273 -16.85 -14.80 1.28
C ASP A 273 -15.75 -13.77 1.55
N VAL A 274 -15.88 -12.54 1.03
CA VAL A 274 -14.83 -11.50 1.08
C VAL A 274 -15.17 -10.38 2.06
N TRP A 275 -14.18 -9.98 2.86
CA TRP A 275 -14.23 -8.76 3.66
C TRP A 275 -13.67 -7.58 2.84
N PHE A 276 -14.57 -6.75 2.31
CA PHE A 276 -14.21 -5.51 1.61
C PHE A 276 -13.88 -4.43 2.64
N THR A 277 -12.64 -3.97 2.66
CA THR A 277 -12.10 -3.22 3.79
C THR A 277 -10.94 -2.30 3.36
N THR A 278 -10.39 -1.56 4.32
CA THR A 278 -9.21 -0.71 4.14
C THR A 278 -7.95 -1.36 4.76
N GLY A 279 -6.77 -0.87 4.37
CA GLY A 279 -5.50 -1.34 4.91
C GLY A 279 -5.40 -1.15 6.44
N ALA A 280 -5.83 0.01 6.94
CA ALA A 280 -5.89 0.28 8.38
C ALA A 280 -6.80 -0.70 9.13
N GLU A 281 -7.98 -1.00 8.61
CA GLU A 281 -8.93 -1.92 9.25
C GLU A 281 -8.36 -3.35 9.32
N ILE A 282 -7.67 -3.82 8.26
CA ILE A 282 -6.97 -5.12 8.30
C ILE A 282 -5.85 -5.09 9.34
N ALA A 283 -5.03 -4.03 9.34
CA ALA A 283 -3.91 -3.89 10.25
C ALA A 283 -4.37 -3.84 11.71
N GLU A 284 -5.42 -3.08 12.01
CA GLU A 284 -6.02 -2.97 13.34
C GLU A 284 -6.52 -4.33 13.82
N PHE A 285 -7.37 -5.00 13.02
CA PHE A 285 -7.91 -6.29 13.38
C PHE A 285 -6.82 -7.35 13.63
N TYR A 286 -5.78 -7.36 12.78
CA TYR A 286 -4.65 -8.25 12.96
C TYR A 286 -3.82 -7.92 14.22
N ARG A 287 -3.53 -6.63 14.46
CA ARG A 287 -2.75 -6.15 15.63
C ARG A 287 -3.40 -6.53 16.95
N ASP A 288 -4.72 -6.43 16.99
CA ASP A 288 -5.51 -6.66 18.20
C ASP A 288 -5.80 -8.15 18.44
N THR A 289 -5.92 -8.94 17.37
CA THR A 289 -6.38 -10.34 17.47
C THR A 289 -5.27 -11.37 17.31
N TYR A 290 -4.34 -11.15 16.38
CA TYR A 290 -3.41 -12.18 15.90
C TYR A 290 -1.93 -11.87 16.15
N PHE A 291 -1.56 -10.60 16.34
CA PHE A 291 -0.15 -10.21 16.46
C PHE A 291 0.61 -10.98 17.54
N ASP A 292 0.08 -11.03 18.77
CA ASP A 292 0.75 -11.71 19.89
C ASP A 292 0.70 -13.24 19.72
N GLN A 293 -0.35 -13.77 19.09
CA GLN A 293 -0.44 -15.20 18.75
C GLN A 293 0.60 -15.60 17.70
N THR A 294 0.80 -14.78 16.67
CA THR A 294 1.82 -15.01 15.64
C THR A 294 3.22 -15.01 16.25
N LEU A 295 3.54 -14.03 17.10
CA LEU A 295 4.83 -14.02 17.81
C LEU A 295 5.03 -15.25 18.69
N ALA A 296 3.99 -15.70 19.39
CA ALA A 296 4.06 -16.92 20.21
C ALA A 296 4.30 -18.18 19.37
N ASP A 297 3.64 -18.32 18.21
CA ASP A 297 3.82 -19.45 17.32
C ASP A 297 5.21 -19.47 16.66
N ILE A 298 5.72 -18.30 16.23
CA ILE A 298 7.10 -18.14 15.74
C ILE A 298 8.11 -18.59 16.80
N ALA A 299 7.94 -18.16 18.05
CA ALA A 299 8.80 -18.56 19.15
C ALA A 299 8.71 -20.08 19.44
N GLN A 300 7.50 -20.64 19.43
CA GLN A 300 7.27 -22.07 19.65
C GLN A 300 7.94 -22.94 18.58
N ARG A 301 8.01 -22.47 17.33
CA ARG A 301 8.70 -23.15 16.23
C ARG A 301 10.22 -23.07 16.30
N GLY A 302 10.79 -22.25 17.19
CA GLY A 302 12.23 -22.08 17.32
C GLY A 302 12.88 -21.34 16.14
N VAL A 303 12.10 -20.57 15.40
CA VAL A 303 12.54 -19.78 14.22
C VAL A 303 12.67 -18.29 14.51
N ALA A 304 12.37 -17.87 15.74
CA ALA A 304 12.58 -16.51 16.21
C ALA A 304 14.09 -16.18 16.26
N THR A 305 14.48 -15.11 15.57
CA THR A 305 15.80 -14.50 15.68
C THR A 305 15.74 -13.29 16.63
N GLY A 306 16.85 -12.96 17.31
CA GLY A 306 16.92 -11.81 18.21
C GLY A 306 16.99 -10.46 17.48
N GLY A 307 17.06 -9.37 18.25
CA GLY A 307 17.29 -8.02 17.71
C GLY A 307 16.05 -7.34 17.13
N THR A 308 16.25 -6.16 16.52
CA THR A 308 15.19 -5.36 15.90
C THR A 308 15.66 -4.75 14.59
N GLY A 309 15.09 -5.18 13.46
CA GLY A 309 15.47 -4.68 12.14
C GLY A 309 16.98 -4.81 11.92
N PHE A 310 17.60 -3.76 11.40
CA PHE A 310 19.04 -3.70 11.13
C PHE A 310 19.92 -3.61 12.40
N ALA A 311 19.33 -3.48 13.60
CA ALA A 311 20.09 -3.50 14.85
C ALA A 311 20.49 -4.95 15.22
N PRO A 312 21.75 -5.18 15.64
CA PRO A 312 22.25 -6.49 16.02
C PRO A 312 21.60 -7.07 17.28
#